data_AF-A0A8T0G959-F1
#
_entry.id   AF-A0A8T0G959-F1
#
_cell.length_a   1.000
_cell.length_b   1.000
_cell.length_c   1.000
_cell.angle_alpha   90.00
_cell.angle_beta   90.00
_cell.angle_gamma   90.00
#
_symmetry.space_group_name_H-M   'P 1'
#
loop_
_entity.id
_entity.type
_entity.pdbx_description
1 polymer ?
#
loop_
_entity_poly.entity_id
_entity_poly.type
_entity_poly.pdbx_seq_one_letter_code
_entity_poly.pdbx_strand_id
1 'polypeptide(L)'
;MGKVTVKVRNTTSINVKIQEGNAGLFVTRATLFPNKTFSLELDPNATYREYVLIRLPDNTPLQPMFSSDDVAEYKEIVIKEQAGEPKYCWEGIYRGQKPESPKESPKHPNGDERNPSAGPAVADSTPAPHIGWFQKLRNLF
;
A
#
# COMPACT_ATOMS: atom_id res chain seq x y z
N MET A 1 7.70 -22.51 10.77
CA MET A 1 7.52 -21.09 11.20
C MET A 1 6.06 -20.93 11.59
N GLY A 2 5.78 -20.24 12.70
CA GLY A 2 4.41 -20.14 13.24
C GLY A 2 3.65 -18.92 12.70
N LYS A 3 2.35 -18.87 12.97
CA LYS A 3 1.49 -17.71 12.67
C LYS A 3 2.04 -16.43 13.32
N VAL A 4 1.84 -15.30 12.66
CA VAL A 4 2.19 -13.98 13.16
C VAL A 4 0.92 -13.26 13.59
N THR A 5 0.94 -12.69 14.80
CA THR A 5 -0.16 -11.90 15.33
C THR A 5 0.10 -10.41 15.11
N VAL A 6 -0.76 -9.73 14.36
CA VAL A 6 -0.75 -8.27 14.17
C VAL A 6 -1.95 -7.63 14.84
N LYS A 7 -1.72 -6.53 15.54
CA LYS A 7 -2.80 -5.74 16.13
C LYS A 7 -3.38 -4.81 15.10
N VAL A 8 -4.70 -4.81 14.92
CA VAL A 8 -5.42 -3.83 14.11
C VAL A 8 -6.19 -2.91 15.06
N ARG A 9 -5.86 -1.63 15.08
CA ARG A 9 -6.46 -0.63 15.96
C ARG A 9 -7.31 0.33 15.15
N ASN A 10 -8.57 0.49 15.53
CA ASN A 10 -9.46 1.49 14.94
C ASN A 10 -9.41 2.77 15.77
N THR A 11 -8.85 3.86 15.25
CA THR A 11 -8.86 5.18 15.90
C THR A 11 -9.83 6.15 15.23
N THR A 12 -10.71 5.64 14.37
CA THR A 12 -11.74 6.44 13.69
C THR A 12 -13.01 6.54 14.56
N SER A 13 -13.91 7.45 14.18
CA SER A 13 -15.23 7.63 14.78
C SER A 13 -16.27 6.62 14.30
N ILE A 14 -15.93 5.76 13.33
CA ILE A 14 -16.85 4.79 12.73
C ILE A 14 -16.40 3.35 12.93
N ASN A 15 -17.33 2.42 12.73
CA ASN A 15 -17.01 0.99 12.70
C ASN A 15 -16.31 0.64 11.38
N VAL A 16 -15.46 -0.37 11.39
CA VAL A 16 -14.83 -0.91 10.17
C VAL A 16 -14.92 -2.43 10.16
N LYS A 17 -14.95 -3.04 8.98
CA LYS A 17 -14.95 -4.50 8.81
C LYS A 17 -13.55 -4.93 8.43
N ILE A 18 -13.01 -5.89 9.18
CA ILE A 18 -11.76 -6.56 8.84
C ILE A 18 -12.14 -7.84 8.10
N GLN A 19 -11.70 -7.94 6.85
CA GLN A 19 -11.95 -9.08 5.99
C GLN A 19 -10.64 -9.70 5.56
N GLU A 20 -10.62 -11.02 5.48
CA GLU A 20 -9.47 -11.81 5.05
C GLU A 20 -9.91 -12.74 3.93
N GLY A 21 -9.04 -12.97 2.95
CA GLY A 21 -9.42 -13.73 1.79
C GLY A 21 -8.35 -13.86 0.72
N ASN A 22 -8.68 -14.54 -0.37
CA ASN A 22 -7.82 -14.70 -1.53
C ASN A 22 -8.67 -14.75 -2.82
N ALA A 23 -8.10 -14.33 -3.94
CA ALA A 23 -8.67 -14.44 -5.28
C ALA A 23 -10.12 -13.91 -5.40
N GLY A 24 -10.44 -12.84 -4.67
CA GLY A 24 -11.75 -12.18 -4.70
C GLY A 24 -12.78 -12.74 -3.71
N LEU A 25 -12.48 -13.83 -3.00
CA LEU A 25 -13.32 -14.36 -1.93
C LEU A 25 -12.83 -13.83 -0.58
N PHE A 26 -13.63 -12.99 0.06
CA PHE A 26 -13.32 -12.37 1.35
C PHE A 26 -14.36 -12.73 2.41
N VAL A 27 -13.89 -13.16 3.58
CA VAL A 27 -14.72 -13.45 4.75
C VAL A 27 -14.50 -12.36 5.79
N THR A 28 -15.59 -11.92 6.42
CA THR A 28 -15.50 -10.97 7.54
C THR A 28 -14.97 -11.68 8.77
N ARG A 29 -13.80 -11.28 9.24
CA ARG A 29 -13.19 -11.76 10.49
C ARG A 29 -13.74 -11.03 11.70
N ALA A 30 -13.91 -9.71 11.58
CA ALA A 30 -14.40 -8.88 12.66
C ALA A 30 -15.06 -7.59 12.16
N THR A 31 -15.98 -7.08 12.96
CA THR A 31 -16.38 -5.67 12.93
C THR A 31 -15.67 -4.97 14.09
N LEU A 32 -14.79 -4.03 13.77
CA LEU A 32 -13.97 -3.31 14.74
C LEU A 32 -14.58 -1.94 15.03
N PHE A 33 -15.11 -1.77 16.25
CA PHE A 33 -15.69 -0.52 16.73
C PHE A 33 -14.63 0.57 17.00
N PRO A 34 -15.02 1.85 17.05
CA PRO A 34 -14.16 2.96 17.44
C PRO A 34 -13.35 2.69 18.71
N ASN A 35 -12.07 3.05 18.66
CA ASN A 35 -11.10 2.90 19.76
C ASN A 35 -10.90 1.47 20.26
N LYS A 36 -11.27 0.45 19.46
CA LYS A 36 -11.01 -0.95 19.76
C LYS A 36 -9.82 -1.49 18.98
N THR A 37 -9.26 -2.58 19.49
CA THR A 37 -8.18 -3.34 18.86
C THR A 37 -8.64 -4.76 18.60
N PHE A 38 -8.29 -5.28 17.44
CA PHE A 38 -8.47 -6.67 17.02
C PHE A 38 -7.09 -7.31 16.84
N SER A 39 -6.94 -8.57 17.28
CA SER A 39 -5.72 -9.34 17.00
C SER A 39 -5.98 -10.21 15.79
N LEU A 40 -5.26 -9.93 14.71
CA LEU A 40 -5.31 -10.69 13.48
C LEU A 40 -4.14 -11.66 13.46
N GLU A 41 -4.44 -12.95 13.29
CA GLU A 41 -3.42 -13.99 13.13
C GLU A 41 -3.37 -14.41 11.67
N LEU A 42 -2.20 -14.26 11.06
CA LEU A 42 -1.97 -14.68 9.68
C LEU A 42 -0.80 -15.65 9.62
N ASP A 43 -0.88 -16.58 8.68
CA ASP A 43 0.23 -17.49 8.40
C ASP A 43 1.02 -16.95 7.21
N PRO A 44 2.24 -16.42 7.42
CA PRO A 44 3.09 -15.94 6.32
C PRO A 44 3.59 -17.09 5.43
N ASN A 45 3.39 -18.35 5.84
CA ASN A 45 3.75 -19.54 5.05
C ASN A 45 2.51 -20.29 4.56
N ALA A 46 1.33 -19.66 4.60
CA ALA A 46 0.13 -20.25 4.04
C ALA A 46 0.38 -20.67 2.58
N THR A 47 -0.12 -21.84 2.19
CA THR A 47 -0.02 -22.35 0.80
C THR A 47 -0.56 -21.35 -0.22
N TYR A 48 -1.49 -20.50 0.22
CA TYR A 48 -2.06 -19.43 -0.57
C TYR A 48 -1.83 -18.09 0.11
N ARG A 49 -1.49 -17.07 -0.68
CA ARG A 49 -1.36 -15.71 -0.17
C ARG A 49 -2.72 -15.20 0.30
N GLU A 50 -2.86 -15.02 1.60
CA GLU A 50 -4.01 -14.35 2.21
C GLU A 50 -3.84 -12.84 2.09
N TYR A 51 -4.93 -12.15 1.76
CA TYR A 51 -5.01 -10.70 1.72
C TYR A 51 -6.02 -10.21 2.74
N VAL A 52 -5.78 -9.02 3.27
CA VAL A 52 -6.64 -8.38 4.25
C VAL A 52 -7.16 -7.07 3.68
N LEU A 53 -8.48 -6.96 3.61
CA LEU A 53 -9.17 -5.71 3.35
C LEU A 53 -9.78 -5.17 4.62
N ILE A 54 -9.60 -3.87 4.81
CA ILE A 54 -10.36 -3.10 5.78
C ILE A 54 -11.45 -2.39 4.98
N ARG A 55 -12.72 -2.55 5.37
CA ARG A 55 -13.85 -1.88 4.73
C ARG A 55 -14.56 -0.95 5.68
N LEU A 56 -15.07 0.13 5.14
CA LEU A 56 -16.03 1.01 5.80
C LEU A 56 -17.40 0.33 5.98
N PRO A 57 -18.32 0.90 6.79
CA PRO A 57 -19.65 0.32 7.01
C PRO A 57 -20.47 0.14 5.73
N ASP A 58 -20.30 1.06 4.77
CA ASP A 58 -20.90 1.06 3.44
C ASP A 58 -20.25 0.04 2.47
N ASN A 59 -19.27 -0.73 2.95
CA ASN A 59 -18.43 -1.68 2.21
C ASN A 59 -17.42 -1.05 1.25
N THR A 60 -17.17 0.26 1.32
CA THR A 60 -16.06 0.88 0.58
C THR A 60 -14.72 0.36 1.13
N PRO A 61 -13.83 -0.20 0.30
CA PRO A 61 -12.53 -0.71 0.75
C PRO A 61 -11.57 0.45 1.06
N LEU A 62 -10.88 0.36 2.19
CA LEU A 62 -9.72 1.20 2.50
C LEU A 62 -8.51 0.64 1.78
N GLN A 63 -7.86 1.51 1.00
CA GLN A 63 -6.65 1.19 0.26
C GLN A 63 -5.40 1.73 0.97
N PRO A 64 -4.24 1.08 0.78
CA PRO A 64 -4.04 -0.15 -0.01
C PRO A 64 -4.61 -1.41 0.66
N MET A 65 -4.64 -2.54 -0.04
CA MET A 65 -4.83 -3.85 0.61
C MET A 65 -3.45 -4.35 1.06
N PHE A 66 -3.35 -5.12 2.13
CA PHE A 66 -2.09 -5.75 2.54
C PHE A 66 -2.22 -7.27 2.56
N SER A 67 -1.09 -7.95 2.39
CA SER A 67 -1.01 -9.41 2.32
C SER A 67 -0.38 -10.02 3.58
N SER A 68 -0.55 -11.33 3.73
CA SER A 68 0.10 -12.16 4.75
C SER A 68 1.63 -12.02 4.74
N ASP A 69 2.23 -11.75 3.58
CA ASP A 69 3.68 -11.49 3.45
C ASP A 69 4.06 -10.15 4.10
N ASP A 70 3.28 -9.09 3.86
CA ASP A 70 3.52 -7.76 4.44
C ASP A 70 3.32 -7.78 5.97
N VAL A 71 2.43 -8.63 6.46
CA VAL A 71 2.04 -8.73 7.88
C VAL A 71 3.16 -9.29 8.75
N ALA A 72 4.05 -10.11 8.19
CA ALA A 72 5.26 -10.53 8.87
C ALA A 72 6.09 -9.31 9.33
N GLU A 73 6.04 -8.21 8.57
CA GLU A 73 6.79 -6.99 8.84
C GLU A 73 6.05 -6.04 9.79
N TYR A 74 4.71 -6.11 9.86
CA TYR A 74 3.91 -5.25 10.72
C TYR A 74 3.84 -5.76 12.16
N LYS A 75 3.98 -4.83 13.11
CA LYS A 75 3.64 -5.00 14.53
C LYS A 75 2.18 -4.64 14.76
N GLU A 76 1.72 -3.56 14.14
CA GLU A 76 0.41 -2.98 14.34
C GLU A 76 -0.06 -2.31 13.05
N ILE A 77 -1.37 -2.28 12.83
CA ILE A 77 -2.04 -1.54 11.78
C ILE A 77 -2.99 -0.56 12.46
N VAL A 78 -2.90 0.72 12.12
CA VAL A 78 -3.71 1.78 12.71
C VAL A 78 -4.63 2.37 11.64
N ILE A 79 -5.93 2.32 11.88
CA ILE A 79 -6.96 2.84 10.99
C ILE A 79 -7.33 4.24 11.46
N LYS A 80 -7.19 5.24 10.59
CA LYS A 80 -7.25 6.66 10.92
C LYS A 80 -8.20 7.43 10.02
N GLU A 81 -8.70 8.54 10.57
CA GLU A 81 -9.36 9.59 9.81
C GLU A 81 -8.31 10.52 9.21
N GLN A 82 -8.52 10.94 7.97
CA GLN A 82 -7.76 12.00 7.34
C GLN A 82 -8.56 13.32 7.41
N ALA A 83 -7.84 14.43 7.43
CA ALA A 83 -8.47 15.75 7.37
C ALA A 83 -9.15 15.97 6.02
N GLY A 84 -10.38 16.52 6.06
CA GLY A 84 -11.24 16.69 4.89
C GLY A 84 -12.21 15.53 4.69
N GLU A 85 -13.46 15.86 4.32
CA GLU A 85 -14.61 14.96 4.18
C GLU A 85 -14.34 13.59 3.53
N PRO A 86 -15.15 12.59 3.93
CA PRO A 86 -14.72 11.48 4.76
C PRO A 86 -13.65 10.67 4.04
N LYS A 87 -12.40 10.88 4.46
CA LYS A 87 -11.27 10.07 4.04
C LYS A 87 -10.77 9.27 5.22
N TYR A 88 -10.73 7.96 5.03
CA TYR A 88 -10.18 7.02 5.99
C TYR A 88 -9.00 6.32 5.33
N CYS A 89 -7.96 6.03 6.11
CA CYS A 89 -6.81 5.27 5.66
C CYS A 89 -6.35 4.32 6.76
N TRP A 90 -5.39 3.47 6.44
CA TRP A 90 -4.65 2.74 7.44
C TRP A 90 -3.15 2.94 7.23
N GLU A 91 -2.39 2.80 8.30
CA GLU A 91 -0.94 2.76 8.28
C GLU A 91 -0.45 1.49 8.99
N GLY A 92 0.62 0.90 8.47
CA GLY A 92 1.32 -0.19 9.13
C GLY A 92 2.50 0.34 9.95
N ILE A 93 2.58 -0.07 11.21
CA ILE A 93 3.70 0.14 12.11
C ILE A 93 4.57 -1.12 12.06
N TYR A 94 5.82 -0.99 11.62
CA TYR A 94 6.72 -2.12 11.40
C TYR A 94 7.32 -2.66 12.71
N ARG A 95 7.66 -3.96 12.75
CA ARG A 95 8.39 -4.60 13.85
C ARG A 95 9.86 -4.18 13.92
N GLY A 96 10.37 -3.54 12.87
CA GLY A 96 11.73 -3.01 12.74
C GLY A 96 11.77 -1.72 11.92
N GLN A 97 12.87 -1.46 11.21
CA GLN A 97 12.90 -0.36 10.23
C GLN A 97 11.91 -0.65 9.09
N LYS A 98 11.18 0.37 8.66
CA LYS A 98 10.35 0.33 7.46
C LYS A 98 11.20 -0.20 6.30
N PRO A 99 10.76 -1.20 5.51
CA PRO A 99 11.49 -1.64 4.34
C PRO A 99 11.76 -0.42 3.46
N GLU A 100 13.02 -0.16 3.14
CA GLU A 100 13.32 0.74 2.03
C GLU A 100 12.63 0.16 0.81
N SER A 101 11.76 0.96 0.17
CA SER A 101 11.20 0.62 -1.13
C SER A 101 12.34 0.12 -2.03
N PRO A 102 12.14 -0.93 -2.85
CA PRO A 102 13.17 -1.38 -3.76
C PRO A 102 13.67 -0.19 -4.56
N LYS A 103 14.96 0.15 -4.41
CA LYS A 103 15.61 1.12 -5.29
C LYS A 103 15.35 0.60 -6.70
N GLU A 104 14.63 1.40 -7.49
CA GLU A 104 14.43 1.16 -8.90
C GLU A 104 15.78 0.76 -9.49
N SER A 105 15.89 -0.50 -9.94
CA SER A 105 17.11 -1.01 -10.54
C SER A 105 17.53 -0.02 -11.63
N PRO A 106 18.79 0.43 -11.66
CA PRO A 106 19.23 1.39 -12.67
C PRO A 106 18.87 0.84 -14.05
N LYS A 107 18.01 1.58 -14.74
CA LYS A 107 17.61 1.38 -16.12
C LYS A 107 18.89 1.20 -16.94
N HIS A 108 19.24 -0.03 -17.32
CA HIS A 108 20.29 -0.27 -18.30
C HIS A 108 19.86 0.46 -19.59
N PRO A 109 20.57 1.51 -20.05
CA PRO A 109 20.37 1.99 -21.40
C PRO A 109 21.08 0.98 -22.30
N ASN A 110 20.31 0.09 -22.91
CA ASN A 110 20.77 -0.65 -24.08
C ASN A 110 20.32 0.14 -25.31
N GLY A 111 21.29 0.57 -26.10
CA GLY A 111 21.15 1.52 -27.22
C GLY A 111 21.98 2.77 -26.91
N ASP A 112 22.96 3.17 -27.72
CA ASP A 112 23.41 2.69 -29.01
C ASP A 112 24.82 3.26 -29.24
N GLU A 113 25.52 2.67 -30.20
CA GLU A 113 26.65 3.19 -30.98
C GLU A 113 27.31 4.53 -30.55
N ARG A 114 28.60 4.47 -30.20
CA ARG A 114 29.56 5.56 -30.46
C ARG A 114 30.46 5.07 -31.60
N ASN A 115 30.77 5.83 -32.65
CA ASN A 115 31.23 7.23 -32.66
C ASN A 115 31.37 7.74 -34.13
N PRO A 116 31.75 9.00 -34.42
CA PRO A 116 30.98 10.26 -34.37
C PRO A 116 30.93 10.99 -35.72
N SER A 117 30.01 11.96 -35.87
CA SER A 117 30.28 13.12 -36.74
C SER A 117 29.60 14.40 -36.21
N ALA A 118 30.29 15.51 -36.42
CA ALA A 118 30.25 16.77 -35.69
C ALA A 118 29.02 17.68 -35.96
N GLY A 119 28.70 18.53 -34.98
CA GLY A 119 27.83 19.70 -35.13
C GLY A 119 27.86 20.58 -33.87
N PRO A 120 27.99 21.93 -33.99
CA PRO A 120 28.35 22.79 -32.86
C PRO A 120 27.16 23.31 -32.04
N ALA A 121 27.54 23.85 -30.87
CA ALA A 121 26.74 24.26 -29.74
C ALA A 121 25.70 25.38 -29.97
N VAL A 122 24.62 25.33 -29.18
CA VAL A 122 23.87 26.51 -28.72
C VAL A 122 23.37 26.26 -27.30
N ALA A 123 23.58 27.26 -26.44
CA ALA A 123 23.29 27.28 -25.01
C ALA A 123 21.90 27.88 -24.73
N ASP A 124 21.19 27.44 -23.67
CA ASP A 124 20.54 28.35 -22.71
C ASP A 124 19.95 27.63 -21.46
N SER A 125 20.48 28.01 -20.29
CA SER A 125 19.85 28.41 -19.00
C SER A 125 18.62 27.70 -18.36
N THR A 126 18.90 27.00 -17.24
CA THR A 126 18.22 27.04 -15.89
C THR A 126 16.75 26.51 -15.68
N PRO A 127 16.22 26.28 -14.43
CA PRO A 127 15.94 24.93 -13.88
C PRO A 127 14.46 24.63 -13.47
N ALA A 128 14.12 23.32 -13.38
CA ALA A 128 13.07 22.63 -12.56
C ALA A 128 11.57 23.11 -12.64
N PRO A 129 10.54 22.24 -12.52
CA PRO A 129 10.28 21.50 -11.27
C PRO A 129 9.78 20.05 -11.42
N HIS A 130 10.03 19.27 -10.36
CA HIS A 130 9.31 18.04 -10.06
C HIS A 130 7.81 18.34 -9.85
N ILE A 131 6.95 17.80 -10.72
CA ILE A 131 5.51 17.72 -10.46
C ILE A 131 5.06 16.32 -10.86
N GLY A 132 4.64 15.53 -9.87
CA GLY A 132 4.02 14.23 -10.06
C GLY A 132 2.75 14.36 -10.88
N TRP A 133 2.65 13.56 -11.94
CA TRP A 133 1.45 13.45 -12.75
C TRP A 133 0.82 12.07 -12.58
N PHE A 134 -0.32 12.08 -11.91
CA PHE A 134 -1.41 11.13 -12.11
C PHE A 134 -1.79 11.09 -13.61
N GLN A 135 -1.88 9.90 -14.20
CA GLN A 135 -2.75 9.61 -15.35
C GLN A 135 -3.52 8.34 -14.99
N LYS A 136 -4.83 8.40 -14.69
CA LYS A 136 -5.99 8.63 -15.58
C LYS A 136 -6.10 7.53 -16.66
N LEU A 137 -6.93 6.53 -16.38
CA LEU A 137 -7.60 5.73 -17.40
C LEU A 137 -9.11 5.73 -17.11
N ARG A 138 -9.77 6.72 -17.69
CA ARG A 138 -11.17 6.62 -18.12
C ARG A 138 -11.13 6.44 -19.63
N ASN A 139 -11.70 5.35 -20.10
CA ASN A 139 -12.64 5.25 -21.22
C ASN A 139 -12.60 3.83 -21.78
N LEU A 140 -13.77 3.19 -21.92
CA LEU A 140 -14.35 2.91 -23.23
C LEU A 140 -15.73 2.25 -23.07
N PHE A 141 -16.70 2.89 -23.74
CA PHE A 141 -18.11 2.57 -24.01
C PHE A 141 -19.14 2.78 -22.89
#